data_AF-A0A522D5B9-F1
#
_entry.id   AF-A0A522D5B9-F1
#
_cell.length_a   1.000
_cell.length_b   1.000
_cell.length_c   1.000
_cell.angle_alpha   90.00
_cell.angle_beta   90.00
_cell.angle_gamma   90.00
#
_symmetry.space_group_name_H-M   'P 1'
#
loop_
_entity.id
_entity.type
_entity.pdbx_description
1 polymer ?
#
loop_
_entity_poly.entity_id
_entity_poly.type
_entity_poly.pdbx_seq_one_letter_code
_entity_poly.pdbx_strand_id
1 'polypeptide(L)'
;MMRLIACAIALSAIAAAPALAKDAPVPNDTTKAARTVYVCDNSAMTRRAFTREHGAMEFVTAKAVTESSSAWAAPKCMRPAEARKLKELAGR
;
A
#
# COMPACT_ATOMS: atom_id res chain seq x y z
N MET A 1 -36.03 -61.50 2.53
CA MET A 1 -34.55 -61.43 2.60
C MET A 1 -34.14 -60.06 2.11
N MET A 2 -33.91 -59.08 3.01
CA MET A 2 -33.34 -57.78 2.64
C MET A 2 -32.80 -57.11 3.91
N ARG A 3 -31.47 -57.10 4.06
CA ARG A 3 -30.76 -56.22 4.99
C ARG A 3 -30.13 -55.13 4.15
N LEU A 4 -30.49 -53.86 4.37
CA LEU A 4 -29.62 -52.75 4.00
C LEU A 4 -29.66 -51.69 5.11
N ILE A 5 -28.45 -51.47 5.62
CA ILE A 5 -28.04 -50.56 6.67
C ILE A 5 -27.96 -49.15 6.06
N ALA A 6 -28.47 -48.14 6.75
CA ALA A 6 -28.16 -46.75 6.44
C ALA A 6 -27.84 -46.01 7.74
N CYS A 7 -26.56 -46.03 8.12
CA CYS A 7 -26.01 -45.11 9.11
C CYS A 7 -26.05 -43.70 8.53
N ALA A 8 -26.92 -42.85 9.06
CA ALA A 8 -26.92 -41.42 8.76
C ALA A 8 -25.70 -40.78 9.42
N ILE A 9 -24.66 -40.51 8.63
CA ILE A 9 -23.49 -39.75 9.07
C ILE A 9 -23.86 -38.27 8.96
N ALA A 10 -24.08 -37.63 10.11
CA ALA A 10 -24.17 -36.18 10.20
C ALA A 10 -22.77 -35.59 9.96
N LEU A 11 -22.48 -35.18 8.73
CA LEU A 11 -21.31 -34.38 8.42
C LEU A 11 -21.58 -32.94 8.85
N SER A 12 -21.07 -32.60 10.03
CA SER A 12 -21.03 -31.25 10.58
C SER A 12 -20.47 -30.27 9.55
N ALA A 13 -21.22 -29.21 9.28
CA ALA A 13 -20.77 -28.09 8.47
C ALA A 13 -19.54 -27.45 9.14
N ILE A 14 -18.37 -27.64 8.54
CA ILE A 14 -17.16 -26.90 8.89
C ILE A 14 -17.37 -25.49 8.35
N ALA A 15 -17.74 -24.57 9.24
CA ALA A 15 -17.71 -23.15 8.95
C ALA A 15 -16.26 -22.77 8.65
N ALA A 16 -15.94 -22.59 7.37
CA ALA A 16 -14.71 -21.98 6.92
C ALA A 16 -14.73 -20.51 7.36
N ALA A 17 -14.27 -20.24 8.59
CA ALA A 17 -13.86 -18.91 8.97
C ALA A 17 -12.65 -18.55 8.09
N PRO A 18 -12.66 -17.45 7.31
CA PRO A 18 -11.43 -16.98 6.72
C PRO A 18 -10.55 -16.56 7.89
N ALA A 19 -9.46 -17.30 8.09
CA ALA A 19 -8.34 -16.79 8.84
C ALA A 19 -7.80 -15.59 8.06
N LEU A 20 -8.37 -14.42 8.32
CA LEU A 20 -7.76 -13.14 7.99
C LEU A 20 -6.46 -13.10 8.78
N ALA A 21 -5.40 -13.61 8.18
CA ALA A 21 -4.04 -13.29 8.54
C ALA A 21 -3.93 -11.77 8.42
N LYS A 22 -4.21 -11.08 9.52
CA LYS A 22 -3.77 -9.72 9.75
C LYS A 22 -2.26 -9.82 9.93
N ASP A 23 -1.54 -9.91 8.82
CA ASP A 23 -0.16 -9.47 8.79
C ASP A 23 -0.20 -8.02 9.27
N ALA A 24 0.25 -7.86 10.51
CA ALA A 24 0.30 -6.61 11.21
C ALA A 24 1.01 -5.59 10.31
N PRO A 25 0.51 -4.34 10.19
CA PRO A 25 1.31 -3.28 9.61
C PRO A 25 2.53 -3.17 10.51
N VAL A 26 3.71 -3.55 10.01
CA VAL A 26 4.97 -3.23 10.66
C VAL A 26 5.05 -1.69 10.66
N PRO A 27 4.88 -0.99 11.78
CA PRO A 27 5.05 0.44 11.82
C PRO A 27 6.55 0.67 12.04
N ASN A 28 7.34 0.43 11.00
CA ASN A 28 8.67 1.00 10.93
C ASN A 28 8.52 2.41 10.37
N ASP A 29 8.33 3.41 11.23
CA ASP A 29 8.90 4.74 11.00
C ASP A 29 8.72 5.62 12.24
N THR A 30 9.57 5.38 13.24
CA THR A 30 9.78 6.35 14.31
C THR A 30 10.64 7.49 13.77
N THR A 31 9.99 8.64 13.57
CA THR A 31 10.56 9.96 13.86
C THR A 31 11.68 10.47 12.95
N LYS A 32 11.34 10.67 11.68
CA LYS A 32 11.83 11.83 10.90
C LYS A 32 10.57 12.46 10.31
N ALA A 33 10.39 13.78 10.40
CA ALA A 33 9.23 14.47 9.83
C ALA A 33 8.94 13.89 8.44
N ALA A 34 7.89 13.07 8.35
CA ALA A 34 7.80 12.05 7.31
C ALA A 34 7.50 12.76 6.00
N ARG A 35 8.51 12.82 5.13
CA ARG A 35 8.38 13.36 3.79
C ARG A 35 7.62 12.33 2.96
N THR A 36 6.29 12.37 3.04
CA THR A 36 5.44 11.42 2.33
C THR A 36 5.49 11.68 0.83
N VAL A 37 5.87 10.63 0.09
CA VAL A 37 5.89 10.62 -1.38
C VAL A 37 4.93 9.54 -1.87
N TYR A 38 3.97 9.92 -2.70
CA TYR A 38 3.08 9.00 -3.39
C TYR A 38 3.60 8.68 -4.79
N VAL A 39 3.33 7.48 -5.28
CA VAL A 39 3.56 7.15 -6.70
C VAL A 39 2.32 7.51 -7.49
N CYS A 40 2.43 8.51 -8.35
CA CYS A 40 1.30 9.06 -9.10
C CYS A 40 1.54 8.94 -10.62
N ASP A 41 0.49 8.62 -11.37
CA ASP A 41 0.43 8.89 -12.81
C ASP A 41 0.06 10.36 -13.07
N ASN A 42 0.24 10.82 -14.32
CA ASN A 42 -0.03 12.22 -14.71
C ASN A 42 -1.42 12.41 -15.36
N SER A 43 -2.38 11.53 -15.07
CA SER A 43 -3.74 11.70 -15.58
C SER A 43 -4.47 12.84 -14.88
N ALA A 44 -5.46 13.41 -15.57
CA ALA A 44 -6.34 14.42 -15.01
C ALA A 44 -7.13 13.89 -13.81
N MET A 45 -7.45 12.59 -13.78
CA MET A 45 -8.18 11.96 -12.67
C MET A 45 -7.32 11.95 -11.40
N THR A 46 -6.08 11.47 -11.49
CA THR A 46 -5.14 11.40 -10.37
C THR A 46 -4.80 12.79 -9.85
N ARG A 47 -4.62 13.77 -10.74
CA ARG A 47 -4.40 15.17 -10.35
C ARG A 47 -5.57 15.73 -9.54
N ARG A 48 -6.81 15.52 -10.00
CA ARG A 48 -8.00 15.97 -9.28
C ARG A 48 -8.15 15.29 -7.93
N ALA A 49 -7.90 13.97 -7.85
CA ALA A 49 -7.97 13.23 -6.60
C ALA A 49 -6.95 13.75 -5.58
N PHE A 50 -5.69 13.79 -5.99
CA PHE A 50 -4.61 14.29 -5.14
C PHE A 50 -4.87 15.72 -4.67
N THR A 51 -5.39 16.59 -5.55
CA THR A 51 -5.63 17.98 -5.18
C THR A 51 -6.77 18.19 -4.21
N ARG A 52 -7.79 17.33 -4.22
CA ARG A 52 -8.84 17.37 -3.19
C ARG A 52 -8.32 16.97 -1.81
N GLU A 53 -7.38 16.03 -1.74
CA GLU A 53 -6.91 15.44 -0.49
C GLU A 53 -5.71 16.16 0.11
N HIS A 54 -4.81 16.65 -0.74
CA HIS A 54 -3.48 17.12 -0.34
C HIS A 54 -3.12 18.51 -0.90
N GLY A 55 -3.95 19.09 -1.77
CA GLY A 55 -3.70 20.39 -2.39
C GLY A 55 -2.86 20.31 -3.66
N ALA A 56 -1.88 21.20 -3.84
CA ALA A 56 -1.15 21.24 -5.11
C ALA A 56 -0.42 19.90 -5.39
N MET A 57 -0.69 19.29 -6.55
CA MET A 57 0.05 18.12 -7.01
C MET A 57 1.41 18.57 -7.55
N GLU A 58 2.47 18.27 -6.81
CA GLU A 58 3.85 18.52 -7.23
C GLU A 58 4.58 17.21 -7.48
N PHE A 59 5.32 17.12 -8.58
CA PHE A 59 6.15 15.96 -8.90
C PHE A 59 7.61 16.17 -8.46
N VAL A 60 8.18 15.18 -7.78
CA VAL A 60 9.59 15.11 -7.39
C VAL A 60 10.31 13.93 -8.05
N THR A 61 11.63 14.07 -8.19
CA THR A 61 12.52 13.03 -8.70
C THR A 61 13.15 12.25 -7.54
N ALA A 62 13.62 11.03 -7.82
CA ALA A 62 14.31 10.20 -6.83
C ALA A 62 15.48 10.95 -6.19
N LYS A 63 16.27 11.63 -7.01
CA LYS A 63 17.43 12.43 -6.59
C LYS A 63 17.02 13.58 -5.66
N ALA A 64 15.94 14.29 -5.99
CA ALA A 64 15.44 15.37 -5.14
C ALA A 64 14.98 14.85 -3.78
N VAL A 65 14.39 13.65 -3.71
CA VAL A 65 13.98 13.04 -2.44
C VAL A 65 15.18 12.66 -1.58
N THR A 66 16.24 12.10 -2.18
CA THR A 66 17.46 11.72 -1.45
C THR A 66 18.28 12.93 -1.00
N GLU A 67 18.35 13.99 -1.81
CA GLU A 67 19.16 15.18 -1.52
C GLU A 67 18.43 16.22 -0.66
N SER A 68 17.10 16.23 -0.67
CA SER A 68 16.33 17.19 0.13
C SER A 68 16.41 16.86 1.63
N SER A 69 16.86 17.81 2.43
CA SER A 69 16.84 17.74 3.89
C SER A 69 15.60 18.41 4.51
N SER A 70 14.85 19.19 3.73
CA SER A 70 13.73 20.02 4.18
C SER A 70 12.43 19.23 4.33
N ALA A 71 11.76 19.33 5.49
CA ALA A 71 10.40 18.83 5.65
C ALA A 71 9.44 19.56 4.70
N TRP A 72 8.49 18.84 4.10
CA TRP A 72 7.48 19.44 3.23
C TRP A 72 6.19 19.69 4.00
N ALA A 73 5.50 20.77 3.67
CA ALA A 73 4.19 21.08 4.23
C ALA A 73 3.07 20.17 3.70
N ALA A 74 3.26 19.57 2.53
CA ALA A 74 2.30 18.67 1.88
C ALA A 74 3.04 17.47 1.27
N PRO A 75 2.36 16.31 1.11
CA PRO A 75 2.95 15.18 0.41
C PRO A 75 3.18 15.52 -1.07
N LYS A 76 4.16 14.87 -1.68
CA LYS A 76 4.49 15.06 -3.10
C LYS A 76 4.27 13.78 -3.91
N CYS A 77 4.11 13.93 -5.21
CA CYS A 77 4.00 12.83 -6.16
C CYS A 77 5.37 12.50 -6.76
N MET A 78 5.57 11.23 -7.12
CA MET A 78 6.72 10.74 -7.86
C MET A 78 6.22 9.83 -8.97
N ARG A 79 6.86 9.89 -10.15
CA ARG A 79 6.50 9.00 -11.26
C ARG A 79 6.95 7.57 -10.98
N PRO A 80 6.29 6.54 -11.55
CA PRO A 80 6.69 5.15 -11.35
C PRO A 80 8.15 4.84 -11.70
N ALA A 81 8.71 5.48 -12.74
CA ALA A 81 10.11 5.33 -13.11
C ALA A 81 11.07 5.90 -12.05
N GLU A 82 10.74 7.06 -11.50
CA GLU A 82 11.51 7.68 -10.41
C GLU A 82 11.39 6.87 -9.12
N ALA A 83 10.22 6.27 -8.84
CA ALA A 83 10.05 5.42 -7.67
C ALA A 83 10.94 4.17 -7.72
N ARG A 84 11.15 3.60 -8.91
CA ARG A 84 12.13 2.52 -9.11
C ARG A 84 13.55 2.99 -8.82
N LYS A 85 13.94 4.14 -9.38
CA LYS A 85 15.26 4.74 -9.15
C LYS A 85 15.48 5.09 -7.68
N LEU A 86 14.45 5.54 -6.96
CA LEU A 86 14.55 5.84 -5.53
C LEU A 86 14.87 4.57 -4.73
N LYS A 87 14.25 3.43 -5.05
CA LYS A 87 14.55 2.14 -4.42
C LYS A 87 16.00 1.71 -4.70
N GLU A 88 16.48 1.89 -5.92
CA GLU A 88 17.87 1.60 -6.30
C GLU A 88 18.88 2.49 -5.54
N LEU A 89 18.55 3.76 -5.33
CA LEU A 89 19.38 4.70 -4.58
C LEU A 89 19.36 4.44 -3.06
N ALA A 90 18.24 3.97 -2.52
CA ALA A 90 18.10 3.67 -1.10
C ALA A 90 18.73 2.33 -0.69
N GLY A 91 18.88 1.40 -1.64
CA GLY A 91 19.55 0.11 -1.43
C GLY A 91 21.08 0.15 -1.59
N ARG A 92 21.66 1.33 -1.83
CA ARG A 92 23.11 1.55 -1.92
C ARG A 92 23.64 2.12 -0.62
#